data_AF-V9G8S7-F1
#
_entry.id   AF-V9G8S7-F1
#
_cell.length_a   1.000
_cell.length_b   1.000
_cell.length_c   1.000
_cell.angle_alpha   90.00
_cell.angle_beta   90.00
_cell.angle_gamma   90.00
#
_symmetry.space_group_name_H-M   'P 1'
#
loop_
_entity.id
_entity.type
_entity.pdbx_description
1 polymer ?
#
loop_
_entity_poly.entity_id
_entity_poly.type
_entity_poly.pdbx_seq_one_letter_code
_entity_poly.pdbx_strand_id
1 'polypeptide(L)'
;MNLSEIQQQALDQAEKHGGRLIRWKQAKFWTYEAAIVNSQQFRHASELEWCCTTNTIFALVRRGYMVMDDWGSCSLVPRKTDDGEL
;
A
#
# COMPACT_ATOMS: atom_id res chain seq x y z
N MET A 1 -4.25 -11.07 -18.44
CA MET A 1 -3.28 -10.14 -17.85
C MET A 1 -2.72 -10.89 -16.65
N ASN A 2 -1.48 -11.41 -16.73
CA ASN A 2 -0.90 -12.19 -15.63
C ASN A 2 -0.38 -11.23 -14.56
N LEU A 3 -0.75 -11.49 -13.31
CA LEU A 3 -0.23 -10.75 -12.17
C LEU A 3 1.22 -11.17 -11.90
N SER A 4 2.02 -10.24 -11.37
CA SER A 4 3.30 -10.64 -10.77
C SER A 4 3.07 -11.48 -9.51
N GLU A 5 4.08 -12.25 -9.08
CA GLU A 5 4.00 -13.03 -7.84
C GLU A 5 3.63 -12.15 -6.62
N ILE A 6 4.22 -10.95 -6.54
CA ILE A 6 3.94 -9.99 -5.46
C ILE A 6 2.48 -9.49 -5.52
N GLN A 7 1.95 -9.25 -6.71
CA GLN A 7 0.55 -8.88 -6.89
C GLN A 7 -0.39 -10.05 -6.53
N GLN A 8 -0.03 -11.28 -6.85
CA GLN A 8 -0.82 -12.44 -6.45
C GLN A 8 -0.84 -12.58 -4.91
N GLN A 9 0.31 -12.47 -4.25
CA GLN A 9 0.40 -12.49 -2.79
C GLN A 9 -0.42 -11.38 -2.14
N ALA A 10 -0.41 -10.17 -2.73
CA ALA A 10 -1.23 -9.07 -2.26
C ALA A 10 -2.74 -9.39 -2.37
N LEU A 11 -3.18 -10.08 -3.43
CA LEU A 11 -4.58 -10.54 -3.51
C LEU A 11 -4.90 -11.60 -2.47
N ASP A 12 -4.03 -12.59 -2.26
CA ASP A 12 -4.27 -13.66 -1.30
C ASP A 12 -4.42 -13.08 0.14
N GLN A 13 -3.59 -12.09 0.49
CA GLN A 13 -3.73 -11.37 1.76
C GLN A 13 -5.00 -10.51 1.81
N ALA A 14 -5.39 -9.88 0.69
CA ALA A 14 -6.61 -9.10 0.60
C ALA A 14 -7.86 -9.97 0.81
N GLU A 15 -7.92 -11.16 0.23
CA GLU A 15 -9.00 -12.13 0.44
C GLU A 15 -9.08 -12.57 1.91
N LYS A 16 -7.92 -12.82 2.53
CA LYS A 16 -7.84 -13.20 3.94
C LYS A 16 -8.23 -12.08 4.91
N HIS A 17 -7.96 -10.83 4.56
CA HIS A 17 -8.04 -9.69 5.48
C HIS A 17 -8.98 -8.54 5.02
N GLY A 18 -9.84 -8.76 4.03
CA GLY A 18 -10.88 -7.81 3.61
C GLY A 18 -10.41 -6.65 2.72
N GLY A 19 -9.20 -6.73 2.15
CA GLY A 19 -8.72 -5.88 1.05
C GLY A 19 -8.51 -4.39 1.34
N ARG A 20 -8.74 -3.93 2.57
CA ARG A 20 -8.43 -2.56 3.02
C ARG A 20 -7.02 -2.50 3.59
N LEU A 21 -6.21 -1.60 3.06
CA LEU A 21 -4.81 -1.36 3.39
C LEU A 21 -4.66 0.00 4.07
N ILE A 22 -3.80 0.05 5.08
CA ILE A 22 -3.49 1.23 5.87
C ILE A 22 -1.98 1.45 5.85
N ARG A 23 -1.56 2.69 5.58
CA ARG A 23 -0.18 3.14 5.61
C ARG A 23 0.11 3.86 6.92
N TRP A 24 1.19 3.45 7.58
CA TRP A 24 1.64 4.02 8.85
C TRP A 24 2.64 5.15 8.63
N LYS A 25 2.42 6.30 9.29
CA LYS A 25 3.28 7.49 9.23
C LYS A 25 4.73 7.18 9.59
N GLN A 26 4.92 6.44 10.68
CA GLN A 26 6.26 6.16 11.22
C GLN A 26 6.91 4.95 10.57
N ALA A 27 6.11 4.02 10.07
CA ALA A 27 6.58 2.68 9.75
C ALA A 27 6.87 2.47 8.26
N LYS A 28 6.46 3.40 7.38
CA LYS A 28 6.63 3.35 5.91
C LYS A 28 6.11 2.07 5.23
N PHE A 29 5.47 1.17 5.95
CA PHE A 29 4.85 -0.05 5.42
C PHE A 29 3.33 0.02 5.46
N TRP A 30 2.71 -0.89 4.72
CA TRP A 30 1.26 -1.07 4.64
C TRP A 30 0.81 -2.32 5.38
N THR A 31 -0.35 -2.26 6.01
CA THR A 31 -0.99 -3.42 6.65
C THR A 31 -2.46 -3.49 6.34
N TYR A 32 -3.02 -4.69 6.35
CA TYR A 32 -4.45 -4.87 6.21
C TYR A 32 -5.21 -4.44 7.48
N GLU A 33 -6.32 -3.71 7.30
CA GLU A 33 -7.16 -3.23 8.39
C GLU A 33 -7.63 -4.38 9.30
N ALA A 34 -8.05 -5.51 8.73
CA ALA A 34 -8.49 -6.65 9.53
C ALA A 34 -7.34 -7.36 10.27
N ALA A 35 -6.08 -7.17 9.87
CA ALA A 35 -4.94 -7.72 10.58
C ALA A 35 -4.63 -6.95 11.88
N ILE A 36 -5.06 -5.68 11.97
CA ILE A 36 -4.85 -4.79 13.13
C ILE A 36 -5.81 -5.13 14.28
N VAL A 37 -7.02 -5.61 13.98
CA VAL A 37 -8.04 -5.90 15.00
C VAL A 37 -7.55 -6.92 16.04
N ASN A 38 -6.61 -7.79 15.66
CA ASN A 38 -6.06 -8.82 16.54
C ASN A 38 -4.78 -8.40 17.29
N SER A 39 -4.23 -7.22 17.03
CA SER A 39 -2.95 -6.79 17.58
C SER A 39 -3.13 -5.52 18.41
N GLN A 40 -3.11 -5.70 19.75
CA GLN A 40 -3.24 -4.60 20.72
C GLN A 40 -2.20 -3.47 20.54
N GLN A 41 -1.13 -3.73 19.80
CA GLN A 41 -0.03 -2.80 19.53
C GLN A 41 -0.37 -1.67 18.55
N PHE A 42 -1.49 -1.74 17.81
CA PHE A 42 -1.75 -0.87 16.65
C PHE A 42 -2.94 0.08 16.85
N ARG A 43 -3.29 0.42 18.09
CA ARG A 43 -4.49 1.20 18.43
C ARG A 43 -4.40 2.71 18.19
N HIS A 44 -3.25 3.24 17.77
CA HIS A 44 -3.07 4.68 17.63
C HIS A 44 -3.47 5.18 16.24
N ALA A 45 -4.72 5.62 16.10
CA ALA A 45 -5.21 6.27 14.88
C ALA A 45 -4.38 7.50 14.46
N SER A 46 -3.67 8.14 15.40
CA SER A 46 -2.74 9.24 15.14
C SER A 46 -1.56 8.85 14.23
N GLU A 47 -1.23 7.56 14.16
CA GLU A 47 -0.13 7.02 13.37
C GLU A 47 -0.52 6.66 11.93
N LEU A 48 -1.79 6.82 11.55
CA LEU A 48 -2.27 6.52 10.21
C LEU A 48 -1.99 7.69 9.27
N GLU A 49 -1.31 7.41 8.15
CA GLU A 49 -1.03 8.38 7.09
C GLU A 49 -2.12 8.33 6.03
N TRP A 50 -2.48 7.13 5.58
CA TRP A 50 -3.38 6.92 4.45
C TRP A 50 -4.08 5.56 4.53
N CYS A 51 -5.30 5.45 3.98
CA CYS A 51 -6.01 4.18 3.84
C CYS A 51 -6.57 4.06 2.41
N CYS A 52 -6.52 2.85 1.85
CA CYS A 52 -7.06 2.56 0.52
C CYS A 52 -7.36 1.05 0.37
N THR A 53 -7.75 0.62 -0.83
CA THR A 53 -7.96 -0.81 -1.12
C THR A 53 -6.80 -1.38 -1.94
N THR A 54 -6.60 -2.71 -1.92
CA THR A 54 -5.62 -3.39 -2.77
C THR A 54 -5.82 -3.06 -4.26
N ASN A 55 -7.08 -2.94 -4.71
CA ASN A 55 -7.41 -2.51 -6.08
C ASN A 55 -6.92 -1.09 -6.41
N THR A 56 -7.00 -0.17 -5.43
CA THR A 56 -6.47 1.19 -5.59
C THR A 56 -4.95 1.16 -5.78
N ILE A 57 -4.24 0.37 -4.97
CA ILE A 57 -2.78 0.19 -5.12
C ILE A 57 -2.43 -0.37 -6.49
N PHE A 58 -3.10 -1.43 -6.94
CA PHE A 58 -2.85 -2.00 -8.27
C PHE A 58 -3.13 -0.99 -9.40
N ALA A 59 -4.17 -0.17 -9.26
CA ALA A 59 -4.44 0.89 -10.22
C ALA A 59 -3.30 1.92 -10.28
N LEU A 60 -2.73 2.29 -9.13
CA LEU A 60 -1.61 3.24 -9.06
C LEU A 60 -0.30 2.65 -9.59
N VAL A 61 -0.03 1.38 -9.30
CA VAL A 61 1.12 0.64 -9.84
C VAL A 61 1.03 0.55 -11.36
N ARG A 62 -0.13 0.13 -11.89
CA ARG A 62 -0.37 0.07 -13.35
C ARG A 62 -0.25 1.41 -14.05
N ARG A 63 -0.56 2.51 -13.36
CA ARG A 63 -0.44 3.88 -13.88
C ARG A 63 0.97 4.46 -13.70
N GLY A 64 1.90 3.73 -13.09
CA GLY A 64 3.27 4.19 -12.86
C GLY A 64 3.42 5.27 -11.80
N TYR A 65 2.42 5.45 -10.91
CA TYR A 65 2.54 6.38 -9.78
C TYR A 65 3.22 5.73 -8.57
N MET A 66 3.19 4.40 -8.50
CA MET A 66 3.74 3.62 -7.40
C MET A 66 4.50 2.41 -7.93
N VAL A 67 5.49 1.98 -7.16
CA VAL A 67 6.14 0.68 -7.30
C VAL A 67 5.70 -0.18 -6.14
N MET A 68 5.29 -1.41 -6.43
CA MET A 68 5.03 -2.42 -5.40
C MET A 68 6.34 -3.16 -5.14
N ASP A 69 7.02 -2.80 -4.05
CA ASP A 69 8.31 -3.37 -3.66
C ASP A 69 8.12 -4.78 -3.08
N ASP A 70 7.04 -4.96 -2.32
CA ASP A 70 6.58 -6.23 -1.75
C ASP A 70 5.05 -6.19 -1.56
N TRP A 71 4.40 -7.29 -1.19
CA TRP A 71 2.94 -7.36 -1.02
C TRP A 71 2.43 -6.36 0.04
N GLY A 72 3.27 -6.03 1.03
CA GLY A 72 2.99 -5.10 2.12
C GLY A 72 3.76 -3.76 2.04
N SER A 73 4.52 -3.52 0.97
CA SER A 73 5.33 -2.31 0.83
C SER A 73 5.23 -1.73 -0.56
N CYS A 74 4.99 -0.42 -0.64
CA CYS A 74 4.98 0.29 -1.91
C CYS A 74 5.66 1.65 -1.78
N SER A 75 6.48 1.96 -2.78
CA SER A 75 7.18 3.24 -2.91
C SER A 75 6.47 4.13 -3.92
N LEU A 76 6.48 5.44 -3.69
CA LEU A 76 6.03 6.41 -4.69
C LEU A 76 7.08 6.52 -5.79
N VAL A 77 6.65 6.56 -7.05
CA VAL A 77 7.55 6.92 -8.15
C VAL A 77 7.85 8.41 -8.01
N PRO A 78 9.13 8.82 -7.92
CA PRO A 78 9.47 10.24 -7.91
C PRO A 78 8.89 10.86 -9.17
N ARG A 79 7.97 11.81 -9.01
CA ARG A 79 7.65 12.69 -10.14
C ARG A 79 8.97 13.37 -10.47
N LYS A 80 9.42 13.29 -11.72
CA LYS A 80 10.31 14.33 -12.22
C LYS A 80 9.55 15.62 -11.97
N THR A 81 9.98 16.40 -10.98
CA THR A 81 9.64 17.80 -10.97
C THR A 81 10.24 18.31 -12.27
N ASP A 82 9.39 18.61 -13.24
CA ASP A 82 9.73 19.61 -14.24
C ASP A 82 9.78 20.96 -13.50
N ASP A 83 10.70 21.08 -12.54
CA ASP A 83 11.23 22.37 -12.12
C ASP A 83 12.14 22.77 -13.27
N GLY A 84 11.50 23.18 -14.36
CA GLY A 84 12.14 23.95 -15.39
C GLY A 84 12.76 25.15 -14.71
N GLU A 85 14.09 25.16 -14.70
CA GLU A 85 14.84 26.40 -14.78
C GLU A 85 14.12 27.31 -15.80
N LEU A 86 13.71 28.49 -15.33
CA LEU A 86 13.88 29.79 -15.98
C LEU A 86 13.38 30.90 -15.02
#